data_AF-A0A928GXZ2-F1
#
_entry.id   AF-A0A928GXZ2-F1
#
_cell.length_a   1.000
_cell.length_b   1.000
_cell.length_c   1.000
_cell.angle_alpha   90.00
_cell.angle_beta   90.00
_cell.angle_gamma   90.00
#
_symmetry.space_group_name_H-M   'P 1'
#
loop_
_entity.id
_entity.type
_entity.pdbx_description
1 polymer ?
#
loop_
_entity_poly.entity_id
_entity_poly.type
_entity_poly.pdbx_seq_one_letter_code
_entity_poly.pdbx_strand_id
1 'polypeptide(L)' 'MRTLNGLFDIDNRLEYLTENGDILPNLKKLVPWEDFRGELEVIYAHERKSNAGRRPFDVVMMVKSGKIRLE' A
#
# COMPACT_ATOMS: atom_id res chain seq x y z
N MET A 1 24.30 2.46 3.68
CA MET A 1 22.93 2.05 4.01
C MET A 1 22.93 1.63 5.47
N ARG A 2 22.16 2.28 6.37
CA ARG A 2 22.09 1.84 7.77
C ARG A 2 21.33 0.51 7.80
N THR A 3 21.93 -0.52 8.35
CA THR A 3 21.27 -1.81 8.63
C THR A 3 20.47 -1.70 9.92
N LEU A 4 19.19 -2.05 9.88
CA LEU A 4 18.28 -2.13 11.02
C LEU A 4 18.39 -3.56 11.59
N ASN A 5 19.18 -3.74 12.65
CA ASN A 5 19.57 -5.05 13.18
C ASN A 5 19.06 -5.31 14.62
N GLY A 6 18.56 -4.28 15.31
CA GLY A 6 17.93 -4.37 16.62
C GLY A 6 16.46 -4.75 16.54
N LEU A 7 15.94 -5.38 17.61
CA LEU A 7 14.54 -5.83 17.71
C LEU A 7 13.52 -4.70 17.45
N PHE A 8 13.85 -3.47 17.85
CA PHE A 8 12.97 -2.30 17.76
C PHE A 8 13.43 -1.27 16.72
N ASP A 9 14.42 -1.58 15.89
CA ASP A 9 15.01 -0.60 14.97
C ASP A 9 14.00 -0.06 13.95
N ILE A 10 13.04 -0.88 13.54
CA ILE A 10 11.98 -0.46 12.61
C ILE A 10 11.03 0.51 13.32
N ASP A 11 10.56 0.19 14.51
CA ASP A 11 9.61 1.03 15.25
C ASP A 11 10.26 2.38 15.60
N ASN A 12 11.48 2.36 16.11
CA ASN A 12 12.26 3.58 16.39
C ASN A 12 12.45 4.43 15.12
N ARG A 13 12.67 3.79 13.96
CA ARG A 13 12.82 4.50 12.69
C ARG A 13 11.51 5.13 12.25
N LEU A 14 10.38 4.44 12.40
CA LEU A 14 9.07 4.95 12.05
C LEU A 14 8.66 6.11 12.96
N GLU A 15 8.89 6.00 14.27
CA GLU A 15 8.65 7.06 15.23
C GLU A 15 9.49 8.31 14.91
N TYR A 16 10.79 8.13 14.67
CA TYR A 16 11.67 9.22 14.24
C TYR A 16 11.15 9.91 12.97
N LEU A 17 10.69 9.16 11.97
CA LEU A 17 10.12 9.75 10.75
C LEU A 17 8.85 10.55 11.06
N THR A 18 8.00 10.02 11.94
CA THR A 18 6.75 10.68 12.37
C THR A 18 7.04 11.99 13.10
N GLU A 19 8.01 12.00 14.02
CA GLU A 19 8.44 13.21 14.72
C GLU A 19 9.01 14.27 13.77
N ASN A 20 9.66 13.85 12.68
CA ASN A 20 10.19 14.74 11.65
C ASN A 20 9.15 15.16 10.59
N GLY A 21 7.87 14.83 10.80
CA GLY A 21 6.76 15.29 9.97
C GLY A 21 6.56 14.48 8.69
N ASP A 22 6.83 13.18 8.71
CA ASP A 22 6.54 12.35 7.55
C ASP A 22 5.04 12.32 7.21
N ILE A 23 4.76 12.26 5.91
CA ILE A 23 3.39 12.46 5.39
C ILE A 23 2.57 11.18 5.37
N LEU A 24 3.17 10.00 5.54
CA LEU A 24 2.47 8.72 5.35
C LEU A 24 1.35 8.48 6.37
N PRO A 25 1.53 8.76 7.68
CA PRO A 25 0.43 8.73 8.65
C PRO A 25 -0.72 9.68 8.30
N ASN A 26 -0.41 10.82 7.69
CA ASN A 26 -1.41 11.81 7.29
C ASN A 26 -2.18 11.36 6.05
N LEU A 27 -1.52 10.77 5.06
CA LEU A 27 -2.16 10.18 3.88
C LEU A 27 -3.25 9.17 4.26
N LYS A 28 -3.03 8.36 5.30
CA LYS A 28 -4.04 7.42 5.80
C LYS A 28 -5.35 8.11 6.22
N LYS A 29 -5.27 9.33 6.76
CA LYS A 29 -6.41 10.10 7.26
C LYS A 29 -7.04 10.99 6.18
N LEU A 30 -6.21 11.59 5.33
CA LEU A 30 -6.62 12.60 4.37
C LEU A 30 -7.19 12.02 3.08
N VAL A 31 -6.77 10.81 2.71
CA VAL A 31 -7.18 10.18 1.46
C VAL A 31 -8.36 9.24 1.75
N PRO A 32 -9.54 9.44 1.12
CA PRO A 32 -10.65 8.51 1.22
C PRO A 32 -10.39 7.29 0.34
N TRP A 33 -9.52 6.40 0.82
CA TRP A 33 -8.97 5.29 0.02
C TRP A 33 -10.00 4.38 -0.65
N GLU A 34 -11.17 4.20 -0.03
CA GLU A 34 -12.22 3.32 -0.55
C GLU A 34 -13.02 3.95 -1.68
N ASP A 35 -13.04 5.28 -1.80
CA ASP A 35 -13.75 5.97 -2.89
C ASP A 35 -13.17 5.60 -4.26
N PHE A 36 -11.86 5.29 -4.31
CA PHE A 36 -11.20 4.83 -5.53
C PHE A 36 -11.53 3.38 -5.90
N ARG A 37 -12.10 2.57 -5.00
CA ARG A 37 -12.27 1.12 -5.23
C ARG A 37 -12.99 0.82 -6.53
N GLY A 38 -14.11 1.50 -6.79
CA GLY A 38 -14.90 1.28 -8.00
C GLY A 38 -14.11 1.51 -9.28
N GLU A 39 -13.27 2.55 -9.31
CA GLU A 39 -12.39 2.85 -10.45
C GLU A 39 -11.27 1.81 -10.59
N LEU A 40 -10.75 1.32 -9.47
CA LEU A 40 -9.62 0.39 -9.45
C LEU A 40 -10.01 -1.06 -9.76
N GLU A 41 -11.24 -1.49 -9.47
CA GLU A 41 -11.70 -2.86 -9.72
C GLU A 41 -11.68 -3.24 -11.21
N VAL A 42 -11.62 -2.26 -12.11
CA VAL A 42 -11.44 -2.49 -13.56
C VAL A 42 -10.21 -3.36 -13.87
N ILE A 43 -9.17 -3.34 -13.04
CA ILE A 43 -7.98 -4.18 -13.24
C ILE A 43 -8.30 -5.69 -13.20
N TYR A 44 -9.42 -6.06 -12.56
CA TYR A 44 -9.93 -7.43 -12.47
C TYR A 44 -11.14 -7.69 -13.38
N ALA A 45 -11.50 -6.75 -14.26
CA ALA A 45 -12.59 -6.94 -15.21
C ALA A 45 -12.31 -8.03 -16.29
N HIS A 46 -11.14 -8.66 -16.25
CA HIS A 46 -10.80 -9.77 -17.12
C HIS A 46 -11.09 -11.11 -16.44
N GLU A 47 -11.60 -12.07 -17.22
CA GLU A 47 -11.89 -13.40 -16.72
C GLU A 47 -10.58 -14.14 -16.37
N ARG A 48 -10.58 -14.87 -15.24
CA ARG A 48 -9.43 -15.69 -14.88
C ARG A 48 -9.35 -16.90 -15.81
N LYS A 49 -8.16 -17.19 -16.32
CA LYS A 49 -7.88 -18.39 -17.12
C LYS A 49 -8.15 -19.69 -16.36
N SER A 50 -8.01 -19.69 -15.03
CA SER A 50 -8.34 -20.81 -14.15
C SER A 50 -8.43 -20.37 -12.68
N ASN A 51 -8.91 -21.27 -11.80
CA ASN A 51 -8.93 -21.07 -10.34
C ASN A 51 -7.56 -21.34 -9.66
N ALA A 52 -6.50 -21.58 -10.44
CA ALA A 52 -5.18 -21.86 -9.89
C ALA A 52 -4.47 -20.59 -9.39
N GLY A 53 -3.50 -20.77 -8.48
CA GLY A 53 -2.62 -19.72 -7.99
C GLY A 53 -3.19 -18.85 -6.88
N ARG A 54 -2.38 -17.89 -6.42
CA ARG A 54 -2.76 -16.95 -5.35
C ARG A 54 -3.93 -16.09 -5.80
N ARG A 55 -4.83 -15.76 -4.86
CA ARG A 55 -5.87 -14.75 -5.11
C ARG A 55 -5.24 -13.38 -5.40
N PRO A 56 -5.90 -12.53 -6.20
CA PRO A 56 -5.46 -11.16 -6.40
C PRO A 56 -5.35 -10.39 -5.08
N PHE A 57 -4.49 -9.37 -5.05
CA PHE A 57 -4.39 -8.49 -3.89
C PHE A 57 -5.63 -7.59 -3.81
N ASP A 58 -5.87 -6.96 -2.65
CA ASP A 58 -6.87 -5.91 -2.58
C ASP A 58 -6.41 -4.69 -3.42
N VAL A 59 -7.32 -4.13 -4.22
CA VAL A 59 -7.01 -3.07 -5.19
C VAL A 59 -6.54 -1.78 -4.50
N VAL A 60 -7.12 -1.45 -3.34
CA VAL A 60 -6.73 -0.28 -2.55
C VAL A 60 -5.34 -0.48 -1.95
N MET A 61 -5.04 -1.70 -1.49
CA MET A 61 -3.68 -2.05 -1.03
C MET A 61 -2.64 -2.00 -2.15
N MET A 62 -3.02 -2.31 -3.39
CA MET A 62 -2.12 -2.15 -4.55
C MET A 62 -1.79 -0.68 -4.80
N VAL A 63 -2.76 0.23 -4.70
CA VAL A 63 -2.51 1.69 -4.79
C VAL A 63 -1.61 2.16 -3.67
N LYS A 64 -1.91 1.81 -2.42
CA LYS A 64 -1.11 2.21 -1.25
C LYS A 64 0.36 1.79 -1.35
N SER A 65 0.63 0.67 -2.00
CA SER A 65 1.98 0.12 -2.20
C SER A 65 2.65 0.57 -3.50
N GLY A 66 2.02 1.46 -4.28
CA GLY A 66 2.55 1.94 -5.56
C GLY A 66 2.65 0.85 -6.63
N LYS A 67 1.87 -0.23 -6.50
CA LYS A 67 1.91 -1.38 -7.42
C LYS A 67 1.05 -1.21 -8.66
N ILE A 68 0.22 -0.17 -8.72
CA ILE A 68 -0.58 0.17 -9.89
C ILE A 68 0.22 1.17 -10.73
N ARG A 69 0.43 0.86 -12.01
CA ARG A 69 0.92 1.82 -13.00
C ARG A 69 -0.29 2.44 -13.67
N LEU A 70 -0.34 3.77 -13.65
CA LEU A 70 -1.24 4.56 -14.46
C LEU A 70 -0.44 4.95 -15.69
N GLU A 71 -0.79 4.40 -16.85
CA GLU A 71 -0.30 4.84 -18.15
C GLU A 71 -1.07 6.05 -18.67
#